data_AF-A0A7Y5LPC0-F1
#
_entry.id   AF-A0A7Y5LPC0-F1
#
_cell.length_a   1.000
_cell.length_b   1.000
_cell.length_c   1.000
_cell.angle_alpha   90.00
_cell.angle_beta   90.00
_cell.angle_gamma   90.00
#
_symmetry.space_group_name_H-M   'P 1'
#
loop_
_entity.id
_entity.type
_entity.pdbx_description
1 polymer ?
#
loop_
_entity_poly.entity_id
_entity_poly.type
_entity_poly.pdbx_seq_one_letter_code
_entity_poly.pdbx_strand_id
1 'polypeptide(L)'
;MEAPKIEEPKAPEAGTEAVKVDEKAPDTEAPKPIEPTEESPKAEQPTPAGDAAQEEASKAAAAQTERQKQLQDIYTLGRQNNDESISKLVDIMKSDQEPGIRATAIRVISGDKIDRILPTLKELANSDVQPVKIEAAILLYKWGEKEFASPILDELSGQGVALRRAFLIGRKDGKNQYDPAAKGFLQKGLGAENVYTRLDAALGLYEIGDEKKALEVFQNVMEKEETFYVRLAALNYLRHLKDDPKIKKVIEIALKDKDERVQKRAEQILNETAPNPE
;
A
#
# COMPACT_ATOMS: atom_id res chain seq x y z
N MET A 1 41.51 -8.43 -42.97
CA MET A 1 40.98 -9.09 -41.76
C MET A 1 39.68 -8.38 -41.42
N GLU A 2 38.58 -8.87 -41.99
CA GLU A 2 37.23 -8.35 -41.80
C GLU A 2 36.57 -9.04 -40.61
N ALA A 3 35.89 -8.28 -39.76
CA ALA A 3 35.17 -8.78 -38.60
C ALA A 3 33.83 -9.43 -39.01
N PRO A 4 33.37 -10.49 -38.30
CA PRO A 4 32.14 -11.19 -38.67
C PRO A 4 30.89 -10.37 -38.31
N LYS A 5 29.95 -10.29 -39.26
CA LYS A 5 28.59 -9.76 -39.07
C LYS A 5 27.82 -10.66 -38.11
N ILE A 6 27.23 -10.06 -37.08
CA ILE A 6 26.28 -10.72 -36.18
C ILE A 6 24.88 -10.53 -36.78
N GLU A 7 24.22 -11.65 -37.07
CA GLU A 7 22.87 -11.74 -37.63
C GLU A 7 21.85 -11.63 -36.49
N GLU A 8 20.86 -10.73 -36.63
CA GLU A 8 19.80 -10.50 -35.65
C GLU A 8 18.79 -11.68 -35.64
N PRO A 9 18.31 -12.13 -34.46
CA PRO A 9 17.30 -13.18 -34.39
C PRO A 9 15.92 -12.65 -34.82
N LYS A 10 15.38 -13.31 -35.85
CA LYS A 10 14.05 -13.09 -36.44
C LYS A 10 12.94 -13.48 -35.45
N ALA A 11 11.96 -12.59 -35.26
CA ALA A 11 10.79 -12.82 -34.41
C ALA A 11 9.89 -13.93 -34.97
N PRO A 12 9.25 -14.76 -34.11
CA PRO A 12 8.27 -15.74 -34.56
C PRO A 12 6.95 -15.05 -34.96
N GLU A 13 6.53 -15.31 -36.19
CA GLU A 13 5.22 -14.97 -36.75
C GLU A 13 4.12 -15.74 -35.99
N ALA A 14 3.29 -15.03 -35.23
CA ALA A 14 2.05 -15.59 -34.67
C ALA A 14 0.92 -15.39 -35.70
N GLY A 15 0.56 -16.50 -36.35
CA GLY A 15 -0.54 -16.56 -37.30
C GLY A 15 -1.89 -16.22 -36.67
N THR A 16 -2.58 -15.30 -37.31
CA THR A 16 -4.00 -15.00 -37.10
C THR A 16 -4.87 -16.09 -37.75
N GLU A 17 -5.39 -17.03 -36.95
CA GLU A 17 -6.56 -17.82 -37.36
C GLU A 17 -7.83 -17.16 -36.84
N ALA A 18 -8.54 -16.49 -37.75
CA ALA A 18 -9.87 -15.97 -37.53
C ALA A 18 -10.88 -17.13 -37.57
N VAL A 19 -11.39 -17.52 -36.40
CA VAL A 19 -12.59 -18.36 -36.29
C VAL A 19 -13.80 -17.48 -36.63
N LYS A 20 -14.43 -17.75 -37.77
CA LYS A 20 -15.75 -17.21 -38.12
C LYS A 20 -16.77 -17.77 -37.14
N VAL A 21 -17.40 -16.90 -36.35
CA VAL A 21 -18.62 -17.22 -35.60
C VAL A 21 -19.78 -16.67 -36.42
N ASP A 22 -20.63 -17.58 -36.90
CA ASP A 22 -21.89 -17.27 -37.58
C ASP A 22 -22.82 -16.51 -36.63
N GLU A 23 -23.13 -15.26 -36.97
CA GLU A 23 -24.27 -14.53 -36.42
C GLU A 23 -25.56 -15.21 -36.88
N LYS A 24 -26.28 -15.83 -35.94
CA LYS A 24 -27.70 -16.12 -36.10
C LYS A 24 -28.45 -15.59 -34.88
N ALA A 25 -29.19 -14.50 -35.10
CA ALA A 25 -30.08 -13.90 -34.12
C ALA A 25 -31.13 -14.91 -33.64
N PRO A 26 -31.41 -15.01 -32.33
CA PRO A 26 -32.61 -15.68 -31.86
C PRO A 26 -33.81 -14.74 -31.93
N ASP A 27 -34.86 -15.22 -32.61
CA ASP A 27 -36.20 -14.64 -32.68
C ASP A 27 -36.72 -14.29 -31.28
N THR A 28 -37.12 -13.04 -31.12
CA THR A 28 -37.89 -12.54 -29.97
C THR A 28 -39.33 -13.01 -30.09
N GLU A 29 -39.67 -14.13 -29.44
CA GLU A 29 -41.06 -14.50 -29.21
C GLU A 29 -41.53 -13.88 -27.87
N ALA A 30 -42.53 -13.00 -27.96
CA ALA A 30 -43.08 -12.29 -26.81
C ALA A 30 -43.72 -13.26 -25.80
N PRO A 31 -43.46 -13.13 -24.49
CA PRO A 31 -44.11 -13.96 -23.48
C PRO A 31 -45.60 -13.59 -23.38
N LYS A 32 -46.45 -14.62 -23.40
CA LYS A 32 -47.91 -14.54 -23.22
C LYS A 32 -48.26 -14.05 -21.80
N PRO A 33 -49.42 -13.38 -21.59
CA PRO A 33 -49.82 -12.87 -20.28
C PRO A 33 -50.03 -13.99 -19.26
N ILE A 34 -49.41 -13.85 -18.10
CA ILE A 34 -49.63 -14.71 -16.92
C ILE A 34 -50.85 -14.12 -16.17
N GLU A 35 -51.89 -14.93 -15.97
CA GLU A 35 -53.06 -14.58 -15.15
C GLU A 35 -52.65 -14.41 -13.66
N PRO A 36 -53.25 -13.46 -12.92
CA PRO A 36 -52.89 -13.21 -11.54
C PRO A 36 -53.54 -14.24 -10.61
N THR A 37 -52.77 -15.23 -10.15
CA THR A 37 -53.13 -16.01 -8.96
C THR A 37 -52.75 -15.24 -7.71
N GLU A 38 -53.76 -14.69 -7.03
CA GLU A 38 -53.68 -14.19 -5.66
C GLU A 38 -53.36 -15.34 -4.69
N GLU A 39 -52.10 -15.50 -4.33
CA GLU A 39 -51.72 -16.07 -3.03
C GLU A 39 -50.70 -15.15 -2.37
N SER A 40 -51.16 -14.41 -1.36
CA SER A 40 -50.29 -13.65 -0.47
C SER A 40 -49.33 -14.61 0.24
N PRO A 41 -48.00 -14.40 0.19
CA PRO A 41 -47.09 -15.22 0.97
C PRO A 41 -47.33 -14.93 2.46
N LYS A 42 -47.81 -15.95 3.17
CA LYS A 42 -47.76 -16.00 4.64
C LYS A 42 -46.33 -15.69 5.06
N ALA A 43 -46.17 -14.79 6.03
CA ALA A 43 -44.89 -14.47 6.65
C ALA A 43 -44.18 -15.77 7.07
N GLU A 44 -43.14 -16.15 6.31
CA GLU A 44 -42.21 -17.18 6.72
C GLU A 44 -41.55 -16.70 8.02
N GLN A 45 -41.63 -17.55 9.05
CA GLN A 45 -40.83 -17.38 10.25
C GLN A 45 -39.34 -17.31 9.86
N PRO A 46 -38.53 -16.47 10.52
CA PRO A 46 -37.12 -16.35 10.21
C PRO A 46 -36.45 -17.73 10.32
N THR A 47 -35.75 -18.12 9.26
CA THR A 47 -35.05 -19.41 9.18
C THR A 47 -33.83 -19.45 10.12
N PRO A 48 -33.31 -20.64 10.47
CA PRO A 48 -32.15 -20.83 11.37
C PRO A 48 -30.82 -20.19 10.91
N ALA A 49 -30.80 -19.59 9.72
CA ALA A 49 -29.63 -18.89 9.17
C ALA A 49 -29.35 -17.55 9.87
N GLY A 50 -30.35 -16.94 10.52
CA GLY A 50 -30.19 -15.69 11.25
C GLY A 50 -29.34 -15.82 12.52
N ASP A 51 -29.55 -16.89 13.29
CA ASP A 51 -28.89 -17.09 14.59
C ASP A 51 -27.40 -17.44 14.43
N ALA A 52 -27.05 -18.26 13.44
CA ALA A 52 -25.66 -18.61 13.14
C ALA A 52 -24.86 -17.40 12.63
N ALA A 53 -25.46 -16.58 11.75
CA ALA A 53 -24.83 -15.35 11.26
C ALA A 53 -24.65 -14.30 12.38
N GLN A 54 -25.60 -14.21 13.31
CA GLN A 54 -25.48 -13.36 14.50
C GLN A 54 -24.41 -13.87 15.47
N GLU A 55 -24.31 -15.19 15.66
CA GLU A 55 -23.27 -15.80 16.51
C GLU A 55 -21.87 -15.57 15.93
N GLU A 56 -21.67 -15.76 14.62
CA GLU A 56 -20.40 -15.48 13.94
C GLU A 56 -20.03 -13.99 14.00
N ALA A 57 -21.00 -13.09 13.77
CA ALA A 57 -20.76 -11.65 13.90
C ALA A 57 -20.37 -11.26 15.33
N SER A 58 -20.98 -11.86 16.34
CA SER A 58 -20.64 -11.60 17.75
C SER A 58 -19.22 -12.08 18.10
N LYS A 59 -18.81 -13.24 17.60
CA LYS A 59 -17.45 -13.78 17.77
C LYS A 59 -16.41 -12.91 17.07
N ALA A 60 -16.69 -12.46 15.84
CA ALA A 60 -15.83 -11.57 15.10
C ALA A 60 -15.66 -10.21 15.81
N ALA A 61 -16.75 -9.65 16.34
CA ALA A 61 -16.71 -8.40 17.10
C ALA A 61 -15.91 -8.54 18.41
N ALA A 62 -16.07 -9.66 19.12
CA ALA A 62 -15.28 -9.96 20.31
C ALA A 62 -13.78 -10.11 19.99
N ALA A 63 -13.43 -10.84 18.92
CA ALA A 63 -12.06 -10.98 18.46
C ALA A 63 -11.45 -9.63 18.05
N GLN A 64 -12.21 -8.77 17.37
CA GLN A 64 -11.78 -7.42 17.01
C GLN A 64 -11.54 -6.55 18.26
N THR A 65 -12.41 -6.67 19.27
CA THR A 65 -12.26 -5.94 20.54
C THR A 65 -11.00 -6.38 21.29
N GLU A 66 -10.75 -7.68 21.36
CA GLU A 66 -9.54 -8.22 22.00
C GLU A 66 -8.28 -7.79 21.26
N ARG A 67 -8.29 -7.86 19.93
CA ARG A 67 -7.20 -7.37 19.09
C ARG A 67 -6.90 -5.89 19.32
N GLN A 68 -7.94 -5.05 19.43
CA GLN A 68 -7.76 -3.62 19.71
C GLN A 68 -7.12 -3.40 21.07
N LYS A 69 -7.59 -4.12 22.10
CA LYS A 69 -7.01 -4.07 23.44
C LYS A 69 -5.54 -4.49 23.42
N GLN A 70 -5.22 -5.58 22.75
CA GLN A 70 -3.86 -6.07 22.58
C GLN A 70 -2.94 -5.03 21.93
N LEU A 71 -3.43 -4.34 20.89
CA LEU A 71 -2.68 -3.24 20.27
C LEU A 71 -2.44 -2.09 21.24
N GLN A 72 -3.44 -1.69 22.03
CA GLN A 72 -3.29 -0.64 23.04
C GLN A 72 -2.27 -1.01 24.12
N ASP A 73 -2.26 -2.27 24.55
CA ASP A 73 -1.29 -2.79 25.50
C ASP A 73 0.13 -2.72 24.92
N ILE A 74 0.32 -3.11 23.66
CA ILE A 74 1.61 -3.01 22.95
C ILE A 74 2.10 -1.55 22.88
N TYR A 75 1.25 -0.61 22.51
CA TYR A 75 1.62 0.82 22.52
C TYR A 75 1.95 1.33 23.91
N THR A 76 1.30 0.80 24.94
CA THR A 76 1.59 1.15 26.34
C THR A 76 2.95 0.60 26.77
N LEU A 77 3.27 -0.65 26.43
CA LEU A 77 4.58 -1.25 26.67
C LEU A 77 5.69 -0.46 25.95
N GLY A 78 5.48 -0.10 24.69
CA GLY A 78 6.44 0.70 23.91
C GLY A 78 6.71 2.07 24.53
N ARG A 79 5.67 2.76 25.04
CA ARG A 79 5.81 4.03 25.75
C ARG A 79 6.52 3.89 27.10
N GLN A 80 6.29 2.80 27.82
CA GLN A 80 6.93 2.55 29.11
C GLN A 80 8.44 2.34 28.95
N ASN A 81 8.86 1.62 27.90
CA ASN A 81 10.26 1.43 27.49
C ASN A 81 11.21 0.98 28.62
N ASN A 82 10.67 0.32 29.66
CA ASN A 82 11.46 -0.26 30.74
C ASN A 82 11.81 -1.73 30.41
N ASP A 83 12.71 -2.32 31.18
CA ASP A 83 13.26 -3.65 30.90
C ASP A 83 12.19 -4.76 30.90
N GLU A 84 11.17 -4.65 31.75
CA GLU A 84 10.04 -5.56 31.77
C GLU A 84 9.17 -5.40 30.51
N SER A 85 8.87 -4.16 30.12
CA SER A 85 8.08 -3.87 28.92
C SER A 85 8.79 -4.35 27.65
N ILE A 86 10.12 -4.19 27.55
CA ILE A 86 10.92 -4.72 26.44
C ILE A 86 10.86 -6.25 26.41
N SER A 87 10.99 -6.91 27.56
CA SER A 87 10.92 -8.38 27.64
C SER A 87 9.57 -8.89 27.13
N LYS A 88 8.46 -8.28 27.58
CA LYS A 88 7.11 -8.60 27.11
C LYS A 88 6.95 -8.38 25.61
N LEU A 89 7.49 -7.28 25.08
CA LEU A 89 7.46 -7.03 23.63
C LEU A 89 8.23 -8.12 22.87
N VAL A 90 9.40 -8.56 23.37
CA VAL A 90 10.19 -9.66 22.78
C VAL A 90 9.38 -10.95 22.71
N ASP A 91 8.66 -11.28 23.78
CA ASP A 91 7.78 -12.46 23.78
C ASP A 91 6.69 -12.35 22.72
N ILE A 92 6.04 -11.18 22.61
CA ILE A 92 4.99 -10.92 21.60
C ILE A 92 5.55 -11.04 20.18
N MET A 93 6.71 -10.43 19.89
CA MET A 93 7.34 -10.47 18.57
C MET A 93 7.64 -11.91 18.10
N LYS A 94 7.97 -12.80 19.03
CA LYS A 94 8.35 -14.19 18.73
C LYS A 94 7.18 -15.15 18.65
N SER A 95 6.17 -14.99 19.50
CA SER A 95 5.19 -16.05 19.78
C SER A 95 3.75 -15.72 19.44
N ASP A 96 3.41 -14.44 19.22
CA ASP A 96 2.03 -14.08 18.90
C ASP A 96 1.58 -14.71 17.57
N GLN A 97 0.33 -15.16 17.50
CA GLN A 97 -0.19 -15.86 16.33
C GLN A 97 -0.48 -14.91 15.16
N GLU A 98 -0.76 -13.63 15.43
CA GLU A 98 -1.10 -12.66 14.41
C GLU A 98 0.17 -11.93 13.91
N PRO A 99 0.55 -12.05 12.62
CA PRO A 99 1.70 -11.33 12.06
C PRO A 99 1.64 -9.81 12.26
N GLY A 100 0.44 -9.22 12.25
CA GLY A 100 0.24 -7.79 12.45
C GLY A 100 0.54 -7.34 13.88
N ILE A 101 0.23 -8.18 14.87
CA ILE A 101 0.55 -7.92 16.28
C ILE A 101 2.05 -8.02 16.50
N ARG A 102 2.70 -9.07 15.98
CA ARG A 102 4.17 -9.22 16.01
C ARG A 102 4.87 -8.01 15.39
N ALA A 103 4.45 -7.60 14.19
CA ALA A 103 4.98 -6.43 13.49
C ALA A 103 4.79 -5.13 14.29
N THR A 104 3.64 -4.98 14.96
CA THR A 104 3.38 -3.80 15.81
C THR A 104 4.29 -3.80 17.04
N ALA A 105 4.52 -4.96 17.66
CA ALA A 105 5.45 -5.07 18.79
C ALA A 105 6.88 -4.69 18.41
N ILE A 106 7.33 -5.00 17.18
CA ILE A 106 8.63 -4.53 16.65
C ILE A 106 8.63 -2.99 16.52
N ARG A 107 7.57 -2.44 15.91
CA ARG A 107 7.49 -1.02 15.55
C ARG A 107 7.57 -0.06 16.73
N VAL A 108 7.05 -0.45 17.90
CA VAL A 108 6.91 0.46 19.06
C VAL A 108 8.15 0.51 19.95
N ILE A 109 9.21 -0.23 19.64
CA ILE A 109 10.41 -0.28 20.46
C ILE A 109 11.24 1.00 20.27
N SER A 110 11.78 1.54 21.37
CA SER A 110 12.74 2.66 21.34
C SER A 110 14.17 2.20 21.03
N GLY A 111 14.94 3.09 20.40
CA GLY A 111 16.34 2.82 20.03
C GLY A 111 17.27 2.60 21.22
N ASP A 112 16.94 3.12 22.40
CA ASP A 112 17.82 3.07 23.57
C ASP A 112 18.09 1.65 24.11
N LYS A 113 17.32 0.66 23.64
CA LYS A 113 17.39 -0.74 24.07
C LYS A 113 17.67 -1.70 22.91
N ILE A 114 18.03 -1.17 21.74
CA ILE A 114 18.27 -1.98 20.54
C ILE A 114 19.29 -3.09 20.77
N ASP A 115 20.41 -2.79 21.41
CA ASP A 115 21.51 -3.74 21.63
C ASP A 115 21.03 -5.05 22.29
N ARG A 116 20.01 -4.97 23.14
CA ARG A 116 19.45 -6.12 23.86
C ARG A 116 18.61 -7.03 22.99
N ILE A 117 18.01 -6.49 21.94
CA ILE A 117 17.10 -7.20 21.05
C ILE A 117 17.67 -7.40 19.65
N LEU A 118 18.87 -6.86 19.38
CA LEU A 118 19.52 -6.90 18.09
C LEU A 118 19.60 -8.32 17.49
N PRO A 119 20.01 -9.38 18.25
CA PRO A 119 19.99 -10.74 17.72
C PRO A 119 18.58 -11.20 17.31
N THR A 120 17.57 -10.87 18.12
CA THR A 120 16.16 -11.20 17.83
C THR A 120 15.69 -10.47 16.58
N LEU A 121 16.02 -9.19 16.39
CA LEU A 121 15.62 -8.47 15.18
C LEU A 121 16.29 -9.03 13.93
N LYS A 122 17.57 -9.43 13.99
CA LYS A 122 18.26 -10.08 12.87
C LYS A 122 17.62 -11.42 12.50
N GLU A 123 17.19 -12.19 13.50
CA GLU A 123 16.40 -13.42 13.28
C GLU A 123 15.07 -13.11 12.58
N LEU A 124 14.30 -12.15 13.12
CA LEU A 124 12.99 -11.78 12.57
C LEU A 124 13.06 -11.16 11.18
N ALA A 125 14.14 -10.45 10.86
CA ALA A 125 14.37 -9.88 9.52
C ALA A 125 14.67 -10.96 8.47
N ASN A 126 15.02 -12.18 8.88
CA ASN A 126 15.16 -13.34 7.99
C ASN A 126 13.89 -14.24 7.99
N SER A 127 12.81 -13.84 8.66
CA SER A 127 11.56 -14.59 8.69
C SER A 127 10.83 -14.55 7.35
N ASP A 128 10.13 -15.62 7.00
CA ASP A 128 9.20 -15.64 5.86
C ASP A 128 7.90 -14.86 6.11
N VAL A 129 7.66 -14.44 7.35
CA VAL A 129 6.47 -13.67 7.72
C VAL A 129 6.65 -12.20 7.32
N GLN A 130 6.10 -11.83 6.17
CA GLN A 130 6.33 -10.53 5.52
C GLN A 130 6.18 -9.31 6.46
N PRO A 131 5.08 -9.12 7.22
CA PRO A 131 4.95 -7.95 8.10
C PRO A 131 6.07 -7.85 9.15
N VAL A 132 6.53 -8.99 9.65
CA VAL A 132 7.59 -9.10 10.65
C VAL A 132 8.95 -8.79 10.03
N LYS A 133 9.24 -9.41 8.88
CA LYS A 133 10.46 -9.17 8.08
C LYS A 133 10.64 -7.68 7.79
N ILE A 134 9.59 -7.03 7.32
CA ILE A 134 9.59 -5.61 6.95
C ILE A 134 9.90 -4.72 8.16
N GLU A 135 9.17 -4.88 9.26
CA GLU A 135 9.37 -4.03 10.44
C GLU A 135 10.75 -4.23 11.06
N ALA A 136 11.22 -5.48 11.13
CA ALA A 136 12.56 -5.78 11.63
C ALA A 136 13.64 -5.11 10.75
N ALA A 137 13.55 -5.23 9.42
CA ALA A 137 14.49 -4.60 8.50
C ALA A 137 14.48 -3.06 8.59
N ILE A 138 13.29 -2.45 8.67
CA ILE A 138 13.13 -1.00 8.86
C ILE A 138 13.85 -0.55 10.14
N LEU A 139 13.63 -1.27 11.23
CA LEU A 139 14.14 -0.91 12.54
C LEU A 139 15.66 -1.07 12.62
N LEU A 140 16.18 -2.17 12.09
CA LEU A 140 17.62 -2.41 11.95
C LEU A 140 18.30 -1.31 11.13
N TYR A 141 17.72 -0.92 9.98
CA TYR A 141 18.27 0.16 9.17
C TYR A 141 18.34 1.48 9.94
N LYS A 142 17.25 1.86 10.61
CA LYS A 142 17.16 3.12 11.38
C LYS A 142 18.15 3.21 12.53
N TRP A 143 18.52 2.07 13.10
CA TRP A 143 19.42 2.00 14.25
C TRP A 143 20.87 1.66 13.89
N GLY A 144 21.22 1.75 12.62
CA GLY A 144 22.62 1.72 12.17
C GLY A 144 23.08 0.38 11.61
N GLU A 145 22.25 -0.66 11.65
CA GLU A 145 22.53 -1.97 11.05
C GLU A 145 22.27 -1.97 9.54
N LYS A 146 22.75 -0.93 8.85
CA LYS A 146 22.45 -0.63 7.45
C LYS A 146 22.95 -1.72 6.51
N GLU A 147 24.16 -2.24 6.75
CA GLU A 147 24.74 -3.30 5.90
C GLU A 147 23.90 -4.58 5.93
N PHE A 148 23.39 -4.94 7.11
CA PHE A 148 22.51 -6.10 7.27
C PHE A 148 21.12 -5.85 6.66
N ALA A 149 20.54 -4.68 6.92
CA ALA A 149 19.17 -4.38 6.51
C ALA A 149 19.02 -4.08 5.00
N SER A 150 20.05 -3.51 4.37
CA SER A 150 19.96 -3.02 2.98
C SER A 150 19.60 -4.10 1.95
N PRO A 151 20.19 -5.31 1.94
CA PRO A 151 19.78 -6.38 1.03
C PRO A 151 18.31 -6.78 1.20
N ILE A 152 17.84 -6.80 2.44
CA ILE A 152 16.44 -7.14 2.76
C ILE A 152 15.51 -6.03 2.26
N LEU A 153 15.87 -4.76 2.48
CA LEU A 153 15.12 -3.63 1.94
C LEU A 153 15.12 -3.62 0.40
N ASP A 154 16.19 -4.10 -0.24
CA ASP A 154 16.25 -4.18 -1.71
C ASP A 154 15.30 -5.23 -2.28
N GLU A 155 15.16 -6.38 -1.59
CA GLU A 155 14.14 -7.39 -1.90
C GLU A 155 12.72 -6.80 -1.76
N LEU A 156 12.54 -5.91 -0.78
CA LEU A 156 11.28 -5.22 -0.50
C LEU A 156 11.01 -4.03 -1.44
N SER A 157 11.78 -3.82 -2.51
CA SER A 157 11.57 -2.70 -3.44
C SER A 157 10.19 -2.70 -4.12
N GLY A 158 9.51 -3.85 -4.14
CA GLY A 158 8.11 -3.98 -4.56
C GLY A 158 7.08 -3.43 -3.56
N GLN A 159 7.50 -2.94 -2.39
CA GLN A 159 6.65 -2.47 -1.29
C GLN A 159 7.02 -1.02 -0.91
N GLY A 160 6.59 -0.06 -1.73
CA GLY A 160 7.10 1.31 -1.69
C GLY A 160 6.94 2.04 -0.34
N VAL A 161 5.83 1.83 0.39
CA VAL A 161 5.64 2.39 1.74
C VAL A 161 6.76 1.97 2.69
N ALA A 162 7.21 0.71 2.62
CA ALA A 162 8.24 0.17 3.51
C ALA A 162 9.57 0.93 3.31
N LEU A 163 9.96 1.16 2.04
CA LEU A 163 11.17 1.92 1.72
C LEU A 163 11.08 3.36 2.25
N ARG A 164 9.96 4.06 1.99
CA ARG A 164 9.80 5.42 2.52
C ARG A 164 9.90 5.46 4.04
N ARG A 165 9.36 4.46 4.75
CA ARG A 165 9.47 4.37 6.20
C ARG A 165 10.88 4.05 6.68
N ALA A 166 11.60 3.15 5.99
CA ALA A 166 12.97 2.76 6.31
C ALA A 166 13.92 3.96 6.25
N PHE A 167 13.84 4.72 5.16
CA PHE A 167 14.80 5.79 4.89
C PHE A 167 14.41 7.14 5.47
N LEU A 168 13.22 7.31 6.05
CA LEU A 168 12.83 8.54 6.74
C LEU A 168 13.70 8.73 8.00
N ILE A 169 14.54 9.77 7.99
CA ILE A 169 15.46 10.12 9.09
C ILE A 169 14.96 11.29 9.95
N GLY A 170 13.92 11.99 9.51
CA GLY A 170 13.31 13.07 10.31
C GLY A 170 12.40 13.98 9.50
N ARG A 171 12.08 15.12 10.10
CA ARG A 171 11.37 16.22 9.44
C ARG A 171 12.08 17.54 9.74
N LYS A 172 12.18 18.38 8.72
CA LYS A 172 12.73 19.73 8.81
C LYS A 172 11.85 20.68 8.01
N ASP A 173 11.43 21.78 8.62
CA ASP A 173 10.58 22.81 7.99
C ASP A 173 9.30 22.21 7.35
N GLY A 174 8.66 21.27 8.05
CA GLY A 174 7.47 20.57 7.57
C GLY A 174 7.72 19.50 6.49
N LYS A 175 8.96 19.33 6.03
CA LYS A 175 9.33 18.38 4.97
C LYS A 175 10.01 17.13 5.55
N ASN A 176 9.62 15.96 5.03
CA ASN A 176 10.31 14.71 5.33
C ASN A 176 11.78 14.81 4.88
N GLN A 177 12.67 14.27 5.71
CA GLN A 177 14.10 14.14 5.42
C GLN A 177 14.41 12.66 5.27
N TYR A 178 15.15 12.31 4.22
CA TYR A 178 15.48 10.93 3.90
C TYR A 178 16.99 10.71 3.91
N ASP A 179 17.37 9.48 4.25
CA ASP A 179 18.73 8.99 4.04
C ASP A 179 19.09 9.06 2.54
N PRO A 180 20.24 9.62 2.15
CA PRO A 180 20.69 9.64 0.75
C PRO A 180 20.68 8.29 0.04
N ALA A 181 20.85 7.18 0.79
CA ALA A 181 20.77 5.83 0.24
C ALA A 181 19.40 5.52 -0.38
N ALA A 182 18.32 6.19 0.05
CA ALA A 182 16.95 5.96 -0.42
C ALA A 182 16.82 6.05 -1.95
N LYS A 183 17.60 6.92 -2.59
CA LYS A 183 17.48 7.20 -4.02
C LYS A 183 17.53 5.94 -4.89
N GLY A 184 18.50 5.05 -4.65
CA GLY A 184 18.65 3.84 -5.45
C GLY A 184 17.44 2.90 -5.33
N PHE A 185 16.98 2.69 -4.09
CA PHE A 185 15.82 1.84 -3.80
C PHE A 185 14.53 2.40 -4.40
N LEU A 186 14.32 3.72 -4.27
CA LEU A 186 13.14 4.38 -4.82
C LEU A 186 13.16 4.39 -6.36
N GLN A 187 14.33 4.58 -6.99
CA GLN A 187 14.46 4.48 -8.44
C GLN A 187 14.10 3.08 -8.96
N LYS A 188 14.50 2.03 -8.26
CA LYS A 188 14.10 0.64 -8.57
C LYS A 188 12.58 0.46 -8.44
N GLY A 189 11.98 1.03 -7.39
CA GLY A 189 10.53 0.98 -7.14
C GLY A 189 9.67 1.60 -8.24
N LEU A 190 10.20 2.52 -9.05
CA LEU A 190 9.49 3.06 -10.22
C LEU A 190 9.17 2.00 -11.28
N GLY A 191 9.94 0.92 -11.33
CA GLY A 191 9.73 -0.20 -12.25
C GLY A 191 8.78 -1.28 -11.73
N ALA A 192 8.17 -1.10 -10.56
CA ALA A 192 7.28 -2.09 -9.98
C ALA A 192 6.00 -2.25 -10.82
N GLU A 193 5.48 -3.48 -10.91
CA GLU A 193 4.21 -3.79 -11.59
C GLU A 193 3.02 -3.11 -10.91
N ASN A 194 3.02 -3.09 -9.57
CA ASN A 194 1.99 -2.45 -8.77
C ASN A 194 2.11 -0.92 -8.81
N VAL A 195 1.05 -0.25 -9.27
CA VAL A 195 0.99 1.21 -9.38
C VAL A 195 1.16 1.94 -8.04
N TYR A 196 0.68 1.39 -6.93
CA TYR A 196 0.83 2.01 -5.61
C TYR A 196 2.28 2.04 -5.17
N THR A 197 3.05 0.99 -5.49
CA THR A 197 4.49 0.95 -5.25
C THR A 197 5.22 2.00 -6.09
N ARG A 198 4.83 2.18 -7.37
CA ARG A 198 5.37 3.25 -8.21
C ARG A 198 5.05 4.64 -7.65
N LEU A 199 3.84 4.86 -7.15
CA LEU A 199 3.41 6.12 -6.53
C LEU A 199 4.19 6.42 -5.24
N ASP A 200 4.41 5.43 -4.38
CA ASP A 200 5.27 5.55 -3.20
C ASP A 200 6.70 5.89 -3.57
N ALA A 201 7.26 5.18 -4.55
CA ALA A 201 8.61 5.43 -5.03
C ALA A 201 8.75 6.84 -5.61
N ALA A 202 7.79 7.27 -6.43
CA ALA A 202 7.73 8.62 -6.98
C ALA A 202 7.62 9.68 -5.89
N LEU A 203 6.75 9.47 -4.89
CA LEU A 203 6.63 10.40 -3.76
C LEU A 203 7.94 10.52 -2.99
N GLY A 204 8.60 9.40 -2.69
CA GLY A 204 9.91 9.42 -2.04
C GLY A 204 10.96 10.16 -2.88
N LEU A 205 11.04 9.89 -4.18
CA LEU A 205 11.98 10.57 -5.08
C LEU A 205 11.74 12.08 -5.13
N TYR A 206 10.47 12.48 -5.15
CA TYR A 206 10.10 13.89 -5.11
C TYR A 206 10.57 14.54 -3.81
N GLU A 207 10.30 13.91 -2.66
CA GLU A 207 10.68 14.45 -1.34
C GLU A 207 12.20 14.53 -1.13
N ILE A 208 13.01 13.75 -1.84
CA ILE A 208 14.49 13.85 -1.84
C ILE A 208 15.05 14.77 -2.94
N GLY A 209 14.19 15.40 -3.74
CA GLY A 209 14.58 16.34 -4.80
C GLY A 209 14.90 15.72 -6.17
N ASP A 210 14.68 14.41 -6.37
CA ASP A 210 14.74 13.76 -7.70
C ASP A 210 13.36 13.86 -8.39
N GLU A 211 12.92 15.10 -8.61
CA GLU A 211 11.53 15.41 -8.95
C GLU A 211 11.12 14.97 -10.36
N LYS A 212 12.05 14.96 -11.33
CA LYS A 212 11.70 14.79 -12.75
C LYS A 212 10.95 13.49 -13.00
N LYS A 213 11.53 12.37 -12.59
CA LYS A 213 10.92 11.04 -12.77
C LYS A 213 9.66 10.89 -11.92
N ALA A 214 9.64 11.49 -10.73
CA ALA A 214 8.46 11.48 -9.87
C ALA A 214 7.26 12.16 -10.53
N LEU A 215 7.46 13.36 -11.08
CA LEU A 215 6.43 14.12 -11.78
C LEU A 215 5.91 13.35 -13.01
N GLU A 216 6.82 12.75 -13.80
CA GLU A 216 6.43 11.91 -14.94
C GLU A 216 5.51 10.75 -14.52
N VAL A 217 5.80 10.10 -13.39
CA VAL A 217 4.95 9.01 -12.87
C VAL A 217 3.56 9.51 -12.48
N PHE A 218 3.48 10.60 -11.70
CA PHE A 218 2.19 11.14 -11.30
C PHE A 218 1.37 11.66 -12.48
N GLN A 219 2.00 12.33 -13.45
CA GLN A 219 1.35 12.78 -14.68
C GLN A 219 0.82 11.61 -15.50
N ASN A 220 1.64 10.58 -15.71
CA ASN A 220 1.20 9.38 -16.43
C ASN A 220 0.01 8.70 -15.75
N VAL A 221 -0.02 8.64 -14.41
CA VAL A 221 -1.17 8.10 -13.69
C VAL A 221 -2.41 8.97 -13.89
N MET A 222 -2.29 10.30 -13.83
CA MET A 222 -3.45 11.18 -14.07
C MET A 222 -4.00 11.07 -15.49
N GLU A 223 -3.13 10.89 -16.50
CA GLU A 223 -3.52 10.95 -17.91
C GLU A 223 -3.91 9.60 -18.51
N LYS A 224 -3.23 8.51 -18.11
CA LYS A 224 -3.28 7.22 -18.82
C LYS A 224 -3.90 6.10 -18.01
N GLU A 225 -3.96 6.23 -16.70
CA GLU A 225 -4.55 5.17 -15.87
C GLU A 225 -6.07 5.16 -16.04
N GLU A 226 -6.64 4.02 -16.41
CA GLU A 226 -8.08 3.89 -16.66
C GLU A 226 -8.87 3.80 -15.34
N THR A 227 -8.29 3.17 -14.34
CA THR A 227 -8.93 2.90 -13.06
C THR A 227 -9.02 4.17 -12.21
N PHE A 228 -10.21 4.75 -12.09
CA PHE A 228 -10.38 6.04 -11.38
C PHE A 228 -9.94 5.99 -9.91
N TYR A 229 -10.09 4.85 -9.22
CA TYR A 229 -9.62 4.69 -7.84
C TYR A 229 -8.10 4.86 -7.71
N VAL A 230 -7.33 4.48 -8.73
CA VAL A 230 -5.87 4.66 -8.75
C VAL A 230 -5.52 6.14 -8.92
N ARG A 231 -6.24 6.87 -9.80
CA ARG A 231 -6.08 8.32 -9.95
C ARG A 231 -6.45 9.08 -8.67
N LEU A 232 -7.53 8.68 -7.99
CA LEU A 232 -7.87 9.18 -6.65
C LEU A 232 -6.77 8.93 -5.62
N ALA A 233 -6.18 7.73 -5.63
CA ALA A 233 -5.07 7.42 -4.75
C ALA A 233 -3.87 8.31 -5.03
N ALA A 234 -3.48 8.49 -6.29
CA ALA A 234 -2.40 9.40 -6.66
C ALA A 234 -2.65 10.84 -6.21
N LEU A 235 -3.88 11.35 -6.30
CA LEU A 235 -4.25 12.65 -5.74
C LEU A 235 -4.02 12.72 -4.21
N ASN A 236 -4.35 11.66 -3.48
CA ASN A 236 -4.11 11.60 -2.04
C ASN A 236 -2.61 11.60 -1.68
N TYR A 237 -1.75 11.03 -2.53
CA TYR A 237 -0.29 11.11 -2.37
C TYR A 237 0.24 12.52 -2.58
N LEU A 238 -0.39 13.31 -3.45
CA LEU A 238 0.03 14.67 -3.79
C LEU A 238 -0.52 15.73 -2.83
N ARG A 239 -1.54 15.39 -2.04
CA ARG A 239 -2.29 16.32 -1.17
C ARG A 239 -1.39 17.14 -0.25
N HIS A 240 -0.42 16.54 0.43
CA HIS A 240 0.46 17.25 1.37
C HIS A 240 1.54 18.09 0.65
N LEU A 241 1.65 17.96 -0.66
CA LEU A 241 2.57 18.70 -1.51
C LEU A 241 1.83 19.73 -2.41
N LYS A 242 0.53 19.94 -2.19
CA LYS A 242 -0.35 20.79 -3.03
C LYS A 242 0.12 22.23 -3.22
N ASP A 243 0.89 22.75 -2.25
CA ASP A 243 1.40 24.13 -2.28
C ASP A 243 2.65 24.27 -3.17
N ASP A 244 3.26 23.15 -3.59
CA ASP A 244 4.34 23.18 -4.58
C ASP A 244 3.76 23.44 -5.99
N PRO A 245 4.21 24.48 -6.72
CA PRO A 245 3.70 24.81 -8.05
C PRO A 245 3.79 23.68 -9.08
N LYS A 246 4.79 22.80 -8.98
CA LYS A 246 4.94 21.67 -9.90
C LYS A 246 3.89 20.60 -9.59
N ILE A 247 3.65 20.31 -8.32
CA ILE A 247 2.60 19.37 -7.90
C ILE A 247 1.21 19.92 -8.20
N LYS A 248 0.98 21.20 -7.93
CA LYS A 248 -0.27 21.88 -8.24
C LYS A 248 -0.68 21.68 -9.70
N LYS A 249 0.26 21.85 -10.64
CA LYS A 249 0.02 21.60 -12.07
C LYS A 249 -0.39 20.15 -12.37
N VAL A 250 0.16 19.17 -11.65
CA VAL A 250 -0.22 17.77 -11.80
C VAL A 250 -1.64 17.54 -11.27
N ILE A 251 -1.99 18.13 -10.12
CA ILE A 251 -3.35 18.06 -9.56
C ILE A 251 -4.37 18.71 -10.51
N GLU A 252 -4.00 19.83 -11.16
CA GLU A 252 -4.87 20.53 -12.11
C GLU A 252 -5.26 19.71 -13.34
N ILE A 253 -4.47 18.69 -13.72
CA ILE A 253 -4.83 17.73 -14.80
C ILE A 253 -6.15 17.03 -14.45
N ALA A 254 -6.32 16.64 -13.18
CA ALA A 254 -7.49 15.91 -12.70
C ALA A 254 -8.78 16.75 -12.65
N LEU A 255 -8.70 18.09 -12.80
CA LEU A 255 -9.90 18.93 -12.93
C LEU A 255 -10.67 18.67 -14.22
N LYS A 256 -10.03 18.07 -15.23
CA LYS A 256 -10.64 17.68 -16.51
C LYS A 256 -10.79 16.16 -16.64
N ASP A 257 -10.69 15.43 -15.52
CA ASP A 257 -10.77 13.98 -15.52
C ASP A 257 -12.13 13.49 -16.04
N LYS A 258 -12.19 12.30 -16.63
CA LYS A 258 -13.45 11.71 -17.10
C LYS A 258 -14.40 11.29 -15.97
N ASP A 259 -13.89 11.08 -14.76
CA ASP A 259 -14.65 10.67 -13.58
C ASP A 259 -14.88 11.86 -12.64
N GLU A 260 -16.15 12.18 -12.37
CA GLU A 260 -16.50 13.31 -11.50
C GLU A 260 -15.91 13.22 -10.08
N ARG A 261 -15.68 12.00 -9.56
CA ARG A 261 -15.09 11.84 -8.21
C ARG A 261 -13.65 12.30 -8.20
N VAL A 262 -12.92 12.05 -9.29
CA VAL A 262 -11.53 12.50 -9.46
C VAL A 262 -11.49 14.02 -9.58
N GLN A 263 -12.37 14.61 -10.40
CA GLN A 263 -12.51 16.07 -10.51
C GLN A 263 -12.78 16.73 -9.15
N LYS A 264 -13.83 16.29 -8.46
CA LYS A 264 -14.20 16.81 -7.12
C LYS A 264 -13.08 16.66 -6.11
N ARG A 265 -12.34 15.55 -6.16
CA ARG A 265 -11.20 15.36 -5.25
C ARG A 265 -10.07 16.34 -5.54
N ALA A 266 -9.76 16.60 -6.80
CA ALA A 266 -8.74 17.59 -7.18
C ALA A 266 -9.14 19.00 -6.72
N GLU A 267 -10.39 19.41 -6.94
CA GLU A 267 -10.94 20.68 -6.45
C GLU A 267 -10.82 20.80 -4.92
N GLN A 268 -11.20 19.76 -4.18
CA GLN A 268 -11.06 19.72 -2.73
C GLN A 268 -9.61 19.94 -2.31
N ILE A 269 -8.66 19.21 -2.89
CA ILE A 269 -7.24 19.36 -2.54
C ILE A 269 -6.77 20.80 -2.77
N LEU A 270 -7.12 21.40 -3.90
CA LEU A 270 -6.71 22.75 -4.25
C LEU A 270 -7.35 23.83 -3.36
N ASN A 271 -8.53 23.56 -2.81
CA ASN A 271 -9.26 24.47 -1.93
C ASN A 271 -8.98 24.24 -0.44
N GLU A 272 -8.35 23.13 -0.06
CA GLU A 272 -7.95 22.88 1.32
C GLU A 272 -6.92 23.93 1.75
N THR A 273 -7.27 24.80 2.68
CA THR A 273 -6.32 25.71 3.33
C THR A 273 -5.42 24.93 4.29
N ALA A 274 -4.17 25.38 4.46
CA ALA A 274 -3.31 24.83 5.48
C ALA A 274 -3.97 25.00 6.87
N PRO A 275 -3.92 24.01 7.78
CA PRO A 275 -4.31 24.24 9.15
C PRO A 275 -3.47 25.39 9.71
N ASN A 276 -4.12 26.33 10.38
CA ASN A 276 -3.46 27.44 11.05
C ASN A 276 -2.37 26.88 11.99
N PRO A 277 -1.13 27.38 11.95
CA PRO A 277 -0.14 26.97 12.93
C PRO A 277 -0.58 27.48 14.32
N GLU A 278 -0.86 26.56 15.23
CA GLU A 278 -0.92 26.82 16.68
C GLU A 278 0.48 27.02 17.26
#